data_AF-A0AAV3Z796-F1
#
_entry.id   AF-A0AAV3Z796-F1
#
_cell.length_a   1.000
_cell.length_b   1.000
_cell.length_c   1.000
_cell.angle_alpha   90.00
_cell.angle_beta   90.00
_cell.angle_gamma   90.00
#
_symmetry.space_group_name_H-M   'P 1'
#
loop_
_entity.id
_entity.type
_entity.pdbx_description
1 polymer ?
#
loop_
_entity_poly.entity_id
_entity_poly.type
_entity_poly.pdbx_seq_one_letter_code
_entity_poly.pdbx_strand_id
1 'polypeptide(L)'
;MYGCEAWTIAKQTQKNLEATEMWFIRRMLRTPWVAKKSNEKVLKEAHTKRSLMNKIRKRQATFFGHVMRKGKMEHIVTTGMMEG
;
A
#
# COMPACT_ATOMS: atom_id res chain seq x y z
N MET A 1 -2.06 6.85 -6.08
CA MET A 1 -1.24 6.90 -4.84
C MET A 1 -1.12 8.34 -4.32
N TYR A 2 -2.07 9.21 -4.63
CA TYR A 2 -2.15 10.54 -4.04
C TYR A 2 -2.96 10.44 -2.75
N GLY A 3 -2.56 11.14 -1.69
CA GLY A 3 -3.29 11.14 -0.41
C GLY A 3 -3.18 9.86 0.44
N CYS A 4 -2.46 8.81 0.01
CA CYS A 4 -2.32 7.58 0.81
C CYS A 4 -1.57 7.79 2.14
N GLU A 5 -0.86 8.90 2.25
CA GLU A 5 -0.17 9.37 3.45
C GLU A 5 -1.12 9.67 4.60
N ALA A 6 -2.36 10.06 4.30
CA ALA A 6 -3.41 10.37 5.26
C ALA A 6 -4.40 9.22 5.49
N TRP A 7 -4.22 8.07 4.84
CA TRP A 7 -5.18 6.97 4.96
C TRP A 7 -5.04 6.22 6.29
N THR A 8 -6.17 5.96 6.93
CA THR A 8 -6.26 4.95 7.99
C THR A 8 -6.36 3.57 7.35
N ILE A 9 -5.27 2.79 7.40
CA ILE A 9 -5.22 1.48 6.75
C ILE A 9 -5.72 0.39 7.70
N ALA A 10 -6.97 -0.03 7.51
CA ALA A 10 -7.51 -1.20 8.17
C ALA A 10 -6.88 -2.49 7.63
N LYS A 11 -6.94 -3.57 8.43
CA LYS A 11 -6.44 -4.90 8.03
C LYS A 11 -7.09 -5.41 6.74
N GLN A 12 -8.36 -5.10 6.52
CA GLN A 12 -9.06 -5.46 5.29
C GLN A 12 -8.52 -4.68 4.07
N THR A 13 -8.29 -3.38 4.21
CA THR A 13 -7.68 -2.54 3.17
C THR A 13 -6.27 -3.03 2.82
N GLN A 14 -5.48 -3.46 3.80
CA GLN A 14 -4.18 -4.08 3.55
C GLN A 14 -4.31 -5.36 2.71
N LYS A 15 -5.20 -6.29 3.08
CA LYS A 15 -5.43 -7.52 2.29
C LYS A 15 -5.87 -7.21 0.86
N ASN A 16 -6.77 -6.23 0.70
CA ASN A 16 -7.25 -5.80 -0.61
C ASN A 16 -6.09 -5.24 -1.45
N LEU A 17 -5.25 -4.37 -0.88
CA LEU A 17 -4.07 -3.82 -1.58
C LEU A 17 -3.08 -4.90 -2.00
N GLU A 18 -2.81 -5.88 -1.13
CA GLU A 18 -1.92 -7.01 -1.46
C GLU A 18 -2.52 -7.90 -2.57
N ALA A 19 -3.83 -8.13 -2.55
CA ALA A 19 -4.54 -8.86 -3.60
C ALA A 19 -4.52 -8.09 -4.93
N THR A 20 -4.73 -6.78 -4.88
CA THR A 20 -4.65 -5.88 -6.04
C THR A 20 -3.24 -5.87 -6.63
N GLU A 21 -2.19 -5.79 -5.81
CA GLU A 21 -0.79 -5.88 -6.26
C GLU A 21 -0.53 -7.22 -6.97
N MET A 22 -1.00 -8.34 -6.41
CA MET A 22 -0.90 -9.65 -7.06
C MET A 22 -1.68 -9.73 -8.37
N TRP A 23 -2.87 -9.13 -8.44
CA TRP A 23 -3.67 -9.09 -9.66
C TRP A 23 -2.95 -8.35 -10.78
N PHE A 24 -2.36 -7.19 -10.49
CA PHE A 24 -1.54 -6.46 -11.46
C PHE A 24 -0.35 -7.29 -11.96
N ILE A 25 0.38 -7.96 -11.06
CA ILE A 25 1.52 -8.82 -11.43
C ILE A 25 1.07 -9.98 -12.34
N ARG A 26 -0.02 -10.68 -11.98
CA ARG A 26 -0.56 -11.77 -12.82
C ARG A 26 -0.99 -11.27 -14.19
N ARG A 27 -1.57 -10.07 -14.26
CA ARG A 27 -1.97 -9.45 -15.52
C ARG A 27 -0.77 -9.07 -16.38
N MET A 28 0.28 -8.50 -15.79
CA MET A 28 1.54 -8.17 -16.49
C MET A 28 2.23 -9.42 -17.04
N LEU A 29 2.27 -10.51 -16.25
CA LEU A 29 2.81 -11.80 -16.67
C LEU A 29 1.89 -12.60 -17.60
N ARG A 30 0.70 -12.08 -17.95
CA ARG A 30 -0.33 -12.77 -18.73
C ARG A 30 -0.63 -14.18 -18.20
N THR A 31 -0.52 -14.38 -16.89
CA THR A 31 -0.69 -15.70 -16.26
C THR A 31 -2.17 -16.08 -16.32
N PRO A 32 -2.55 -17.16 -17.04
CA PRO A 32 -3.93 -17.60 -17.08
C PRO A 32 -4.35 -18.10 -15.70
N TRP A 33 -5.59 -17.81 -15.31
CA TRP A 33 -6.13 -18.25 -14.01
C TRP A 33 -6.17 -19.79 -13.89
N VAL A 34 -6.33 -20.48 -15.03
CA VAL A 34 -6.35 -21.96 -15.15
C VAL A 34 -5.02 -22.58 -14.71
N ALA A 35 -3.90 -21.85 -14.83
CA ALA A 35 -2.59 -22.37 -14.44
C ALA A 35 -2.47 -22.63 -12.93
N LYS A 36 -3.42 -22.17 -12.09
CA LYS A 36 -3.48 -22.38 -10.64
C LYS A 36 -2.13 -22.16 -9.93
N LYS A 37 -1.30 -21.24 -10.45
CA LYS A 37 0.03 -20.93 -9.89
C LYS A 37 -0.12 -20.27 -8.52
N SER A 38 0.66 -20.70 -7.54
CA SER A 38 0.74 -20.06 -6.22
C SER A 38 1.29 -18.63 -6.34
N ASN A 39 0.94 -17.77 -5.37
CA ASN A 39 1.40 -16.38 -5.36
C ASN A 39 2.92 -16.26 -5.28
N GLU A 40 3.58 -17.15 -4.54
CA GLU A 40 5.05 -17.18 -4.43
C GLU A 40 5.72 -17.49 -5.76
N LYS A 41 5.18 -18.44 -6.53
CA LYS A 41 5.72 -18.80 -7.85
C LYS A 41 5.60 -17.64 -8.83
N VAL A 42 4.44 -16.96 -8.82
CA VAL A 42 4.20 -15.75 -9.63
C VAL A 42 5.18 -14.63 -9.28
N LEU A 43 5.48 -14.42 -7.99
CA LEU A 43 6.46 -13.42 -7.56
C LEU A 43 7.88 -13.77 -7.99
N LYS A 44 8.27 -15.06 -7.88
CA LYS A 44 9.57 -15.54 -8.36
C LYS A 44 9.73 -15.35 -9.87
N GLU A 45 8.70 -15.69 -10.65
CA GLU A 45 8.68 -15.54 -12.11
C GLU A 45 8.70 -14.07 -12.55
N ALA A 46 8.04 -13.18 -11.79
CA ALA A 46 8.12 -11.74 -12.02
C ALA A 46 9.47 -11.15 -11.57
N HIS A 47 10.32 -11.92 -10.87
CA HIS A 47 11.51 -11.43 -10.18
C HIS A 47 11.24 -10.23 -9.26
N THR A 48 10.05 -10.17 -8.63
CA THR A 48 9.66 -9.07 -7.74
C THR A 48 9.25 -9.56 -6.36
N LYS A 49 9.27 -8.64 -5.39
CA LYS A 49 8.66 -8.81 -4.07
C LYS A 49 7.53 -7.80 -3.92
N ARG A 50 6.50 -8.17 -3.14
CA ARG A 50 5.44 -7.22 -2.74
C ARG A 50 6.08 -6.01 -2.07
N SER A 51 5.79 -4.82 -2.57
CA SER A 51 6.41 -3.58 -2.12
C SER A 51 5.41 -2.46 -1.91
N LEU A 52 4.18 -2.59 -2.44
CA LEU A 52 3.18 -1.54 -2.41
C LEU A 52 2.86 -1.08 -0.98
N MET A 53 2.55 -2.02 -0.09
CA MET A 53 2.24 -1.70 1.31
C MET A 53 3.42 -1.01 2.02
N ASN A 54 4.65 -1.47 1.77
CA ASN A 54 5.84 -0.88 2.37
C ASN A 54 6.10 0.55 1.84
N LYS A 55 5.84 0.79 0.55
CA LYS A 55 5.92 2.14 -0.05
C LYS A 55 4.89 3.08 0.57
N ILE A 56 3.65 2.60 0.79
CA ILE A 56 2.61 3.39 1.45
C ILE A 56 3.01 3.72 2.89
N ARG A 57 3.46 2.73 3.68
CA ARG A 57 3.94 2.95 5.06
C ARG A 57 5.10 3.95 5.13
N LYS A 58 6.07 3.84 4.20
CA LYS A 58 7.21 4.77 4.15
C LYS A 58 6.74 6.21 3.89
N ARG A 59 5.78 6.39 2.99
CA ARG A 59 5.18 7.70 2.70
C ARG A 59 4.44 8.24 3.93
N GLN A 60 3.60 7.43 4.57
CA GLN A 60 2.92 7.80 5.82
C GLN A 60 3.93 8.26 6.89
N ALA A 61 4.98 7.48 7.14
CA ALA A 61 6.01 7.85 8.12
C ALA A 61 6.72 9.16 7.76
N THR A 62 7.01 9.38 6.48
CA THR A 62 7.64 10.63 6.01
C THR A 62 6.72 11.84 6.22
N PHE A 63 5.43 11.67 5.92
CA PHE A 63 4.40 12.68 6.14
C PHE A 63 4.24 13.02 7.63
N PHE A 64 4.09 12.00 8.49
CA PHE A 64 4.05 12.20 9.94
C PHE A 64 5.31 12.90 10.45
N GLY A 65 6.50 12.52 9.99
CA GLY A 65 7.74 13.20 10.34
C GLY A 65 7.76 14.68 9.93
N HIS A 66 7.14 15.03 8.80
CA HIS A 66 7.01 16.42 8.36
C HIS A 66 6.02 17.22 9.22
N VAL A 67 4.88 16.63 9.56
CA VAL A 67 3.89 17.24 10.47
C VAL A 67 4.51 17.48 11.84
N MET A 68 5.24 16.50 12.37
CA MET A 68 5.91 16.60 13.67
C MET A 68 6.89 17.77 13.73
N ARG A 69 7.67 17.96 12.66
CA ARG A 69 8.59 19.11 12.58
C ARG A 69 7.89 20.46 12.52
N LYS A 70 6.64 20.52 12.04
CA LYS A 70 5.85 21.75 11.99
C LYS A 70 5.02 22.00 13.25
N GLY A 71 5.02 21.08 14.23
CA GLY A 71 4.28 21.23 15.48
C GLY A 71 2.76 21.34 15.28
N LYS A 72 2.19 20.62 14.31
CA LYS A 72 0.74 20.62 13.99
C LYS A 72 0.07 19.28 14.30
N MET A 73 0.57 18.55 15.30
CA MET A 73 0.13 17.16 15.55
C MET A 73 -1.28 17.12 16.13
N GLU A 74 -1.56 18.02 17.08
CA GLU A 74 -2.84 18.22 17.74
C GLU A 74 -3.97 18.43 16.72
N HIS A 75 -3.76 19.26 15.69
CA HIS A 75 -4.74 19.45 14.63
C HIS A 75 -5.06 18.15 13.88
N ILE A 76 -4.06 17.34 13.51
CA ILE A 76 -4.30 16.07 12.81
C ILE A 76 -5.06 15.07 13.68
N VAL A 77 -4.71 14.98 14.97
CA VAL A 77 -5.34 14.05 15.91
C VAL A 77 -6.79 14.45 16.18
N THR A 78 -7.09 15.75 16.28
CA THR A 78 -8.46 16.23 16.50
C THR A 78 -9.35 16.10 15.26
N THR A 79 -8.82 16.31 14.06
CA THR A 79 -9.63 16.21 12.83
C THR A 79 -9.87 14.75 12.41
N GLY A 80 -9.03 13.79 12.80
CA GLY A 80 -9.19 12.35 12.54
C GLY A 80 -9.13 11.93 11.05
N MET A 81 -9.31 12.88 10.15
CA MET A 81 -9.19 12.82 8.70
C MET A 81 -8.47 14.10 8.26
N MET A 82 -7.40 13.96 7.48
CA MET A 82 -6.91 15.11 6.72
C MET A 82 -7.86 15.27 5.53
N GLU A 83 -8.80 16.21 5.61
CA GLU A 83 -9.53 16.67 4.42
C GLU A 83 -8.49 17.11 3.38
N GLY A 84 -8.62 16.54 2.18
CA GLY A 84 -7.78 16.85 1.02
C GLY A 84 -8.32 18.04 0.25
#